data_AF-A0A2S2CWG8-F1
#
_entry.id   AF-A0A2S2CWG8-F1
#
_cell.length_a   1.000
_cell.length_b   1.000
_cell.length_c   1.000
_cell.angle_alpha   90.00
_cell.angle_beta   90.00
_cell.angle_gamma   90.00
#
_symmetry.space_group_name_H-M   'P 1'
#
loop_
_entity.id
_entity.type
_entity.pdbx_description
1 polymer ?
#
loop_
_entity_poly.entity_id
_entity_poly.type
_entity_poly.pdbx_seq_one_letter_code
_entity_poly.pdbx_strand_id
1 'polypeptide(L)'
;MRMPTPREVFALIERMRCISSEAERRALVAELGAVERPTVLSFLNAHAVNLCMRSQEALGAFDRSDLLLRDGVGLRIIMPWLGLPAGFNMNGTDFIPLLLKSLPKRRVAVYGTATPWLERARAHLETVTPHVYADLQHGFHPVEHYVRQARRSRPDLILLAMGMPRQEAVAAELRAALDHPVLIVNGGAIVDFLAGRFRRAPENLQRAGFEWAFRLLQEPKRLFGRYVVGGFGFAATACRLRLAAPALPARRPRPAPLRPAARSAVRRSSGTAAPAPMHKEL
;
A
#
# COMPACT_ATOMS: atom_id res chain seq x y z
N MET A 1 22.62 -10.68 8.57
CA MET A 1 21.21 -10.83 8.11
C MET A 1 21.22 -11.46 6.72
N ARG A 2 20.33 -12.43 6.43
CA ARG A 2 20.29 -13.10 5.12
C ARG A 2 19.84 -12.11 4.03
N MET A 3 20.51 -12.11 2.88
CA MET A 3 20.05 -11.34 1.73
C MET A 3 18.93 -12.10 0.98
N PRO A 4 17.90 -11.39 0.50
CA PRO A 4 16.88 -11.94 -0.38
C PRO A 4 17.46 -12.55 -1.65
N THR A 5 16.92 -13.69 -2.07
CA THR A 5 17.21 -14.26 -3.38
C THR A 5 16.40 -13.56 -4.47
N PRO A 6 16.89 -13.51 -5.73
CA PRO A 6 16.09 -12.98 -6.84
C PRO A 6 14.76 -13.71 -7.03
N ARG A 7 14.69 -15.01 -6.69
CA ARG A 7 13.45 -15.80 -6.77
C ARG A 7 12.40 -15.35 -5.75
N GLU A 8 12.80 -15.00 -4.53
CA GLU A 8 11.89 -14.47 -3.51
C GLU A 8 11.33 -13.10 -3.94
N VAL A 9 12.17 -12.23 -4.51
CA VAL A 9 11.71 -10.93 -5.03
C VAL A 9 10.85 -11.09 -6.28
N PHE A 10 11.16 -12.06 -7.14
CA PHE A 10 10.31 -12.40 -8.28
C PHE A 10 8.91 -12.86 -7.84
N ALA A 11 8.83 -13.72 -6.82
CA ALA A 11 7.55 -14.16 -6.25
C ALA A 11 6.70 -12.99 -5.71
N LEU A 12 7.34 -11.96 -5.13
CA LEU A 12 6.65 -10.72 -4.74
C LEU A 12 6.08 -9.97 -5.96
N ILE A 13 6.84 -9.88 -7.05
CA ILE A 13 6.38 -9.25 -8.31
C ILE A 13 5.20 -10.05 -8.89
N GLU A 14 5.25 -11.37 -8.85
CA GLU A 14 4.16 -12.24 -9.32
C GLU A 14 2.86 -12.08 -8.54
N ARG A 15 2.93 -11.69 -7.26
CA ARG A 15 1.76 -11.39 -6.43
C ARG A 15 1.05 -10.09 -6.81
N MET A 16 1.66 -9.23 -7.63
CA MET A 16 0.99 -7.99 -8.05
C MET A 16 -0.30 -8.30 -8.78
N ARG A 17 -1.37 -7.59 -8.42
CA ARG A 17 -2.62 -7.67 -9.14
C ARG A 17 -2.51 -6.85 -10.42
N CYS A 18 -2.54 -7.54 -11.56
CA CYS A 18 -2.60 -6.89 -12.85
C CYS A 18 -4.03 -6.35 -13.10
N ILE A 19 -4.13 -5.04 -13.29
CA ILE A 19 -5.37 -4.36 -13.70
C ILE A 19 -5.18 -3.96 -15.16
N SER A 20 -5.99 -4.49 -16.05
CA SER A 20 -5.88 -4.31 -17.51
C SER A 20 -7.10 -3.64 -18.15
N SER A 21 -8.13 -3.32 -17.35
CA SER A 21 -9.34 -2.65 -17.85
C SER A 21 -9.96 -1.72 -16.82
N GLU A 22 -10.80 -0.80 -17.29
CA GLU A 22 -11.59 0.09 -16.45
C GLU A 22 -12.64 -0.66 -15.60
N ALA A 23 -13.17 -1.77 -16.11
CA ALA A 23 -14.06 -2.63 -15.34
C ALA A 23 -13.33 -3.26 -14.14
N GLU A 24 -12.10 -3.74 -14.33
CA GLU A 24 -11.27 -4.27 -13.25
C GLU A 24 -10.87 -3.19 -12.24
N ARG A 25 -10.54 -1.98 -12.72
CA ARG A 25 -10.24 -0.84 -11.84
C ARG A 25 -11.43 -0.49 -10.95
N ARG A 26 -12.64 -0.42 -11.52
CA ARG A 26 -13.88 -0.18 -10.77
C ARG A 26 -14.19 -1.30 -9.77
N ALA A 27 -14.04 -2.56 -10.19
CA ALA A 27 -14.22 -3.71 -9.30
C ALA A 27 -13.24 -3.67 -8.12
N LEU A 28 -11.99 -3.28 -8.37
CA LEU A 28 -10.99 -3.11 -7.31
C LEU A 28 -11.38 -2.02 -6.32
N VAL A 29 -11.89 -0.88 -6.79
CA VAL A 29 -12.36 0.20 -5.90
C VAL A 29 -13.52 -0.28 -5.02
N ALA A 30 -14.46 -1.04 -5.59
CA ALA A 30 -15.57 -1.62 -4.83
C ALA A 30 -15.06 -2.62 -3.77
N GLU A 31 -14.10 -3.48 -4.12
CA GLU A 31 -13.47 -4.45 -3.21
C GLU A 31 -12.75 -3.75 -2.04
N LEU A 32 -11.97 -2.70 -2.33
CA LEU A 32 -11.30 -1.89 -1.32
C LEU A 32 -12.28 -1.09 -0.45
N GLY A 33 -13.47 -0.77 -0.99
CA GLY A 33 -14.56 -0.15 -0.25
C GLY A 33 -15.36 -1.10 0.63
N ALA A 34 -15.17 -2.40 0.51
CA ALA A 34 -15.92 -3.42 1.25
C ALA A 34 -15.00 -4.34 2.06
N VAL A 35 -13.83 -3.84 2.51
CA VAL A 35 -12.93 -4.63 3.36
C VAL A 35 -13.62 -5.02 4.66
N GLU A 36 -13.46 -6.27 5.08
CA GLU A 36 -14.05 -6.83 6.30
C GLU A 36 -13.01 -7.05 7.42
N ARG A 37 -11.74 -6.76 7.13
CA ARG A 37 -10.59 -6.93 8.01
C ARG A 37 -9.53 -5.87 7.70
N PRO A 38 -8.54 -5.65 8.58
CA PRO A 38 -7.38 -4.84 8.22
C PRO A 38 -6.76 -5.33 6.91
N THR A 39 -6.73 -4.44 5.93
CA THR A 39 -6.32 -4.75 4.56
C THR A 39 -5.29 -3.72 4.11
N VAL A 40 -4.12 -4.18 3.71
CA VAL A 40 -3.01 -3.32 3.27
C VAL A 40 -2.94 -3.27 1.75
N LEU A 41 -3.05 -2.07 1.19
CA LEU A 41 -2.78 -1.76 -0.20
C LEU A 41 -1.41 -1.09 -0.34
N SER A 42 -0.55 -1.69 -1.16
CA SER A 42 0.81 -1.23 -1.44
C SER A 42 1.07 -1.10 -2.94
N PHE A 43 2.06 -0.29 -3.29
CA PHE A 43 2.48 -0.05 -4.67
C PHE A 43 3.94 -0.48 -4.85
N LEU A 44 4.18 -1.37 -5.80
CA LEU A 44 5.52 -1.80 -6.13
C LEU A 44 6.03 -0.96 -7.30
N ASN A 45 7.22 -0.39 -7.17
CA ASN A 45 7.93 0.32 -8.23
C ASN A 45 9.40 -0.14 -8.27
N ALA A 46 10.18 0.37 -9.23
CA ALA A 46 11.58 -0.01 -9.40
C ALA A 46 12.44 0.17 -8.13
N HIS A 47 12.18 1.23 -7.37
CA HIS A 47 12.90 1.48 -6.12
C HIS A 47 12.53 0.45 -5.05
N ALA A 48 11.24 0.14 -4.90
CA ALA A 48 10.78 -0.89 -3.98
C ALA A 48 11.42 -2.26 -4.28
N VAL A 49 11.51 -2.64 -5.57
CA VAL A 49 12.20 -3.88 -5.98
C VAL A 49 13.67 -3.87 -5.58
N ASN A 50 14.39 -2.76 -5.82
CA ASN A 50 15.79 -2.63 -5.41
C ASN A 50 15.96 -2.71 -3.87
N LEU A 51 15.03 -2.14 -3.10
CA LEU A 51 15.04 -2.27 -1.64
C LEU A 51 14.83 -3.73 -1.23
N CYS A 52 13.87 -4.42 -1.85
CA CYS A 52 13.59 -5.85 -1.61
C CYS A 52 14.75 -6.75 -2.02
N MET A 53 15.61 -6.36 -2.97
CA MET A 53 16.82 -7.12 -3.30
C MET A 53 17.95 -6.96 -2.28
N ARG A 54 17.88 -5.92 -1.43
CA ARG A 54 18.96 -5.52 -0.50
C ARG A 54 18.61 -5.76 0.96
N SER A 55 17.34 -5.87 1.31
CA SER A 55 16.89 -6.06 2.69
C SER A 55 15.75 -7.07 2.77
N GLN A 56 15.96 -8.10 3.60
CA GLN A 56 14.92 -9.09 3.93
C GLN A 56 13.77 -8.45 4.71
N GLU A 57 14.04 -7.42 5.50
CA GLU A 57 13.02 -6.69 6.24
C GLU A 57 12.11 -5.93 5.28
N ALA A 58 12.69 -5.27 4.27
CA ALA A 58 11.94 -4.59 3.22
C ALA A 58 11.08 -5.58 2.43
N LEU A 59 11.66 -6.71 1.98
CA LEU A 59 10.91 -7.77 1.31
C LEU A 59 9.76 -8.28 2.18
N GLY A 60 10.01 -8.58 3.46
CA GLY A 60 8.99 -9.04 4.41
C GLY A 60 7.88 -8.02 4.65
N ALA A 61 8.19 -6.72 4.67
CA ALA A 61 7.20 -5.67 4.82
C ALA A 61 6.27 -5.59 3.59
N PHE A 62 6.80 -5.67 2.37
CA PHE A 62 5.98 -5.73 1.15
C PHE A 62 5.18 -7.02 1.07
N ASP A 63 5.76 -8.16 1.45
CA ASP A 63 5.10 -9.47 1.40
C ASP A 63 3.86 -9.54 2.33
N ARG A 64 3.84 -8.76 3.42
CA ARG A 64 2.68 -8.62 4.31
C ARG A 64 1.54 -7.75 3.73
N SER A 65 1.72 -7.15 2.56
CA SER A 65 0.66 -6.40 1.88
C SER A 65 -0.41 -7.34 1.34
N ASP A 66 -1.69 -7.09 1.62
CA ASP A 66 -2.78 -7.91 1.10
C ASP A 66 -3.00 -7.70 -0.40
N LEU A 67 -2.73 -6.49 -0.90
CA LEU A 67 -2.79 -6.15 -2.30
C LEU A 67 -1.56 -5.33 -2.74
N LEU A 68 -0.94 -5.76 -3.84
CA LEU A 68 0.17 -5.06 -4.48
C LEU A 68 -0.23 -4.61 -5.89
N LEU A 69 -0.07 -3.32 -6.17
CA LEU A 69 -0.35 -2.73 -7.48
C LEU A 69 0.95 -2.24 -8.13
N ARG A 70 0.99 -2.26 -9.47
CA ARG A 70 2.13 -1.74 -10.23
C ARG A 70 2.15 -0.21 -10.20
N ASP A 71 3.31 0.34 -9.90
CA ASP A 71 3.61 1.77 -9.99
C ASP A 71 4.85 2.02 -10.87
N GLY A 72 4.68 2.92 -11.84
CA GLY A 72 5.76 3.54 -12.59
C GLY A 72 6.27 2.74 -13.79
N VAL A 73 7.13 3.40 -14.56
CA VAL A 73 7.63 2.93 -15.86
C VAL A 73 8.62 1.77 -15.75
N GLY A 74 9.41 1.70 -14.67
CA GLY A 74 10.44 0.67 -14.51
C GLY A 74 9.84 -0.74 -14.53
N LEU A 75 8.76 -0.97 -13.76
CA LEU A 75 8.04 -2.24 -13.80
C LEU A 75 7.33 -2.48 -15.14
N ARG A 76 6.76 -1.43 -15.75
CA ARG A 76 6.14 -1.55 -17.09
C ARG A 76 7.11 -2.14 -18.11
N ILE A 77 8.38 -1.74 -18.06
CA ILE A 77 9.42 -2.19 -19.00
C ILE A 77 9.81 -3.65 -18.73
N ILE A 78 10.04 -4.02 -17.47
CA ILE A 78 10.59 -5.35 -17.16
C ILE A 78 9.54 -6.46 -17.09
N MET A 79 8.27 -6.13 -16.79
CA MET A 79 7.23 -7.15 -16.61
C MET A 79 7.03 -8.04 -17.85
N PRO A 80 6.89 -7.51 -19.08
CA PRO A 80 6.80 -8.36 -20.27
C PRO A 80 8.02 -9.25 -20.46
N TRP A 81 9.22 -8.74 -20.16
CA TRP A 81 10.47 -9.51 -20.24
C TRP A 81 10.52 -10.66 -19.21
N LEU A 82 9.88 -10.46 -18.06
CA LEU A 82 9.66 -11.46 -17.03
C LEU A 82 8.46 -12.40 -17.29
N GLY A 83 7.73 -12.22 -18.40
CA GLY A 83 6.55 -13.02 -18.70
C GLY A 83 5.27 -12.61 -17.99
N LEU A 84 5.24 -11.39 -17.46
CA LEU A 84 4.12 -10.87 -16.69
C LEU A 84 3.41 -9.74 -17.47
N PRO A 85 2.07 -9.72 -17.48
CA PRO A 85 1.34 -8.62 -18.09
C PRO A 85 1.55 -7.34 -17.28
N ALA A 86 1.94 -6.24 -17.94
CA ALA A 86 2.21 -4.99 -17.25
C ALA A 86 0.93 -4.27 -16.77
N GLY A 87 -0.19 -4.40 -17.50
CA GLY A 87 -1.44 -3.71 -17.20
C GLY A 87 -1.32 -2.18 -17.09
N PHE A 88 -2.36 -1.56 -16.55
CA PHE A 88 -2.44 -0.13 -16.28
C PHE A 88 -1.44 0.31 -15.20
N ASN A 89 -1.05 1.58 -15.28
CA ASN A 89 -0.21 2.18 -14.25
C ASN A 89 -1.10 2.58 -13.08
N MET A 90 -1.14 1.74 -12.06
CA MET A 90 -1.94 1.96 -10.86
C MET A 90 -1.16 2.79 -9.85
N ASN A 91 -0.48 3.84 -10.30
CA ASN A 91 0.37 4.66 -9.44
C ASN A 91 -0.44 5.33 -8.33
N GLY A 92 0.17 5.51 -7.15
CA GLY A 92 -0.52 6.11 -6.01
C GLY A 92 -0.99 7.54 -6.25
N THR A 93 -0.30 8.30 -7.12
CA THR A 93 -0.66 9.70 -7.42
C THR A 93 -1.94 9.88 -8.22
N ASP A 94 -2.38 8.85 -8.96
CA ASP A 94 -3.66 8.82 -9.68
C ASP A 94 -4.70 7.98 -8.97
N PHE A 95 -4.29 6.80 -8.50
CA PHE A 95 -5.23 5.83 -7.97
C PHE A 95 -5.76 6.21 -6.59
N ILE A 96 -4.95 6.81 -5.71
CA ILE A 96 -5.39 7.17 -4.36
C ILE A 96 -6.44 8.29 -4.41
N PRO A 97 -6.26 9.39 -5.16
CA PRO A 97 -7.32 10.39 -5.31
C PRO A 97 -8.61 9.83 -5.91
N LEU A 98 -8.51 8.95 -6.92
CA LEU A 98 -9.66 8.25 -7.50
C LEU A 98 -10.38 7.41 -6.43
N LEU A 99 -9.62 6.62 -5.66
CA LEU A 99 -10.14 5.77 -4.60
C LEU A 99 -10.90 6.61 -3.56
N LEU A 100 -10.27 7.64 -3.00
CA LEU A 100 -10.90 8.50 -1.99
C LEU A 100 -12.18 9.18 -2.51
N LYS A 101 -12.20 9.64 -3.77
CA LYS A 101 -13.41 10.23 -4.37
C LYS A 101 -14.53 9.22 -4.61
N SER A 102 -14.19 7.95 -4.82
CA SER A 102 -15.15 6.90 -5.18
C SER A 102 -15.73 6.18 -3.97
N LEU A 103 -15.08 6.29 -2.81
CA LEU A 103 -15.53 5.67 -1.57
C LEU A 103 -16.63 6.52 -0.91
N PRO A 104 -17.60 5.89 -0.20
CA PRO A 104 -18.55 6.62 0.63
C PRO A 104 -17.80 7.36 1.76
N LYS A 105 -18.51 8.21 2.50
CA LYS A 105 -17.95 8.90 3.67
C LYS A 105 -17.26 7.91 4.62
N ARG A 106 -16.00 8.20 4.96
CA ARG A 106 -15.14 7.40 5.84
C ARG A 106 -14.52 8.30 6.90
N ARG A 107 -14.21 7.71 8.05
CA ARG A 107 -13.28 8.28 9.03
C ARG A 107 -11.85 7.94 8.63
N VAL A 108 -11.10 8.93 8.19
CA VAL A 108 -9.75 8.79 7.64
C VAL A 108 -8.72 9.23 8.67
N ALA A 109 -7.66 8.44 8.82
CA ALA A 109 -6.42 8.86 9.48
C ALA A 109 -5.33 9.09 8.42
N VAL A 110 -4.49 10.11 8.62
CA VAL A 110 -3.35 10.40 7.75
C VAL A 110 -2.07 10.41 8.58
N TYR A 111 -1.18 9.46 8.32
CA TYR A 111 0.09 9.34 9.05
C TYR A 111 1.26 9.52 8.10
N GLY A 112 2.03 10.59 8.25
CA GLY A 112 3.15 10.87 7.36
C GLY A 112 3.45 12.34 7.18
N THR A 113 4.25 12.64 6.15
CA THR A 113 4.76 13.99 5.82
C THR A 113 5.31 14.71 7.06
N ALA A 114 5.17 16.03 7.09
CA ALA A 114 5.50 16.94 8.18
C ALA A 114 4.49 18.08 8.22
N THR A 115 4.37 18.75 9.36
CA THR A 115 3.70 20.06 9.45
C THR A 115 4.52 21.10 8.66
N PRO A 116 3.89 22.04 7.92
CA PRO A 116 2.43 22.31 7.81
C PRO A 116 1.71 21.53 6.70
N TRP A 117 2.41 20.66 5.96
CA TRP A 117 1.84 19.99 4.78
C TRP A 117 0.72 19.02 5.13
N LEU A 118 0.77 18.40 6.30
CA LEU A 118 -0.28 17.54 6.80
C LEU A 118 -1.63 18.28 6.94
N GLU A 119 -1.62 19.49 7.51
CA GLU A 119 -2.82 20.31 7.68
C GLU A 119 -3.34 20.86 6.35
N ARG A 120 -2.43 21.29 5.47
CA ARG A 120 -2.79 21.74 4.11
C ARG A 120 -3.44 20.62 3.30
N ALA A 121 -2.89 19.41 3.38
CA ALA A 121 -3.47 18.24 2.72
C ALA A 121 -4.87 17.94 3.28
N ARG A 122 -5.06 17.99 4.61
CA ARG A 122 -6.38 17.82 5.23
C ARG A 122 -7.38 18.84 4.67
N ALA A 123 -7.03 20.12 4.72
CA ALA A 123 -7.91 21.19 4.25
C ALA A 123 -8.30 20.98 2.78
N HIS A 124 -7.35 20.64 1.91
CA HIS A 124 -7.65 20.35 0.51
C HIS A 124 -8.50 19.09 0.33
N LEU A 125 -8.18 18.02 1.05
CA LEU A 125 -8.90 16.75 0.94
C LEU A 125 -10.36 16.85 1.43
N GLU A 126 -10.62 17.65 2.45
CA GLU A 126 -11.98 17.93 2.94
C GLU A 126 -12.83 18.69 1.91
N THR A 127 -12.22 19.45 0.99
CA THR A 127 -12.98 20.15 -0.07
C THR A 127 -13.28 19.26 -1.29
N VAL A 128 -12.49 18.20 -1.51
CA VAL A 128 -12.59 17.36 -2.72
C VAL A 128 -13.04 15.93 -2.46
N THR A 129 -13.28 15.54 -1.20
CA THR A 129 -13.73 14.21 -0.79
C THR A 129 -14.79 14.30 0.31
N PRO A 130 -15.71 13.32 0.44
CA PRO A 130 -16.75 13.35 1.46
C PRO A 130 -16.27 12.90 2.86
N HIS A 131 -14.98 12.62 3.01
CA HIS A 131 -14.42 11.97 4.20
C HIS A 131 -14.21 12.93 5.37
N VAL A 132 -14.08 12.36 6.58
CA VAL A 132 -13.70 13.08 7.79
C VAL A 132 -12.29 12.68 8.18
N TYR A 133 -11.36 13.64 8.16
CA TYR A 133 -9.94 13.41 8.48
C TYR A 133 -9.70 13.62 9.97
N ALA A 134 -9.96 12.57 10.76
CA ALA A 134 -10.12 12.65 12.21
C ALA A 134 -8.82 12.47 13.02
N ASP A 135 -7.74 12.01 12.39
CA ASP A 135 -6.47 11.71 13.07
C ASP A 135 -5.30 11.99 12.14
N LEU A 136 -4.46 12.96 12.52
CA LEU A 136 -3.32 13.42 11.75
C LEU A 136 -2.05 13.24 12.58
N GLN A 137 -1.08 12.49 12.06
CA GLN A 137 0.20 12.27 12.73
C GLN A 137 1.36 12.49 11.76
N HIS A 138 2.41 13.22 12.16
CA HIS A 138 3.58 13.42 11.31
C HIS A 138 4.39 12.12 11.13
N GLY A 139 5.22 12.03 10.10
CA GLY A 139 5.89 10.78 9.68
C GLY A 139 7.07 10.29 10.54
N PHE A 140 7.44 11.05 11.58
CA PHE A 140 8.66 10.80 12.36
C PHE A 140 8.45 10.10 13.72
N HIS A 141 7.22 9.76 14.10
CA HIS A 141 6.96 9.03 15.35
C HIS A 141 7.37 7.56 15.26
N PRO A 142 7.68 6.90 16.39
CA PRO A 142 7.91 5.45 16.42
C PRO A 142 6.63 4.68 16.03
N VAL A 143 6.77 3.42 15.59
CA VAL A 143 5.66 2.65 14.98
C VAL A 143 4.50 2.45 15.96
N GLU A 144 4.83 2.22 17.22
CA GLU A 144 3.89 1.99 18.33
C GLU A 144 2.98 3.19 18.56
N HIS A 145 3.44 4.40 18.21
CA HIS A 145 2.61 5.60 18.24
C HIS A 145 1.46 5.52 17.24
N TYR A 146 1.73 5.16 15.99
CA TYR A 146 0.69 5.04 14.97
C TYR A 146 -0.32 3.95 15.33
N VAL A 147 0.15 2.82 15.87
CA VAL A 147 -0.73 1.74 16.35
C VAL A 147 -1.64 2.23 17.47
N ARG A 148 -1.08 2.93 18.47
CA ARG A 148 -1.86 3.49 19.58
C ARG A 148 -2.89 4.51 19.11
N GLN A 149 -2.51 5.41 18.20
CA GLN A 149 -3.43 6.41 17.64
C GLN A 149 -4.55 5.72 16.85
N ALA A 150 -4.23 4.77 15.97
CA ALA A 150 -5.23 4.05 15.17
C ALA A 150 -6.21 3.25 16.03
N ARG A 151 -5.75 2.64 17.14
CA ARG A 151 -6.63 1.96 18.10
C ARG A 151 -7.60 2.91 18.77
N ARG A 152 -7.15 4.12 19.11
CA ARG A 152 -7.97 5.16 19.75
C ARG A 152 -8.95 5.79 18.77
N SER A 153 -8.51 6.15 17.57
CA SER A 153 -9.31 6.86 16.57
C SER A 153 -10.23 5.93 15.77
N ARG A 154 -9.94 4.62 15.75
CA ARG A 154 -10.68 3.57 15.01
C ARG A 154 -11.08 4.04 13.60
N PRO A 155 -10.12 4.39 12.74
CA PRO A 155 -10.40 4.87 11.40
C PRO A 155 -10.90 3.73 10.50
N ASP A 156 -11.70 4.07 9.50
CA ASP A 156 -12.10 3.14 8.43
C ASP A 156 -11.03 3.05 7.32
N LEU A 157 -10.21 4.10 7.20
CA LEU A 157 -9.13 4.19 6.23
C LEU A 157 -7.92 4.90 6.84
N ILE A 158 -6.72 4.34 6.65
CA ILE A 158 -5.45 4.94 7.05
C ILE A 158 -4.64 5.21 5.79
N LEU A 159 -4.34 6.48 5.53
CA LEU A 159 -3.43 6.89 4.46
C LEU A 159 -2.03 7.12 5.03
N LEU A 160 -1.10 6.22 4.71
CA LEU A 160 0.30 6.35 5.10
C LEU A 160 1.04 7.18 4.05
N ALA A 161 1.72 8.23 4.48
CA ALA A 161 2.44 9.16 3.62
C ALA A 161 3.91 9.29 4.03
N MET A 162 4.61 8.15 4.06
CA MET A 162 6.01 8.06 4.46
C MET A 162 6.84 7.45 3.33
N GLY A 163 8.17 7.55 3.43
CA GLY A 163 9.06 6.89 2.48
C GLY A 163 9.02 5.36 2.60
N MET A 164 9.29 4.67 1.49
CA MET A 164 9.58 3.23 1.49
C MET A 164 10.96 2.98 2.12
N PRO A 165 11.17 1.89 2.90
CA PRO A 165 10.21 0.85 3.26
C PRO A 165 9.45 1.13 4.59
N ARG A 166 9.56 2.34 5.15
CA ARG A 166 9.02 2.65 6.49
C ARG A 166 7.50 2.54 6.53
N GLN A 167 6.80 3.05 5.51
CA GLN A 167 5.34 2.95 5.47
C GLN A 167 4.89 1.48 5.39
N GLU A 168 5.59 0.62 4.66
CA GLU A 168 5.27 -0.80 4.57
C GLU A 168 5.46 -1.51 5.92
N ALA A 169 6.52 -1.15 6.66
CA ALA A 169 6.73 -1.65 8.01
C ALA A 169 5.62 -1.18 8.97
N VAL A 170 5.25 0.10 8.95
CA VAL A 170 4.14 0.64 9.75
C VAL A 170 2.81 -0.03 9.37
N ALA A 171 2.55 -0.22 8.08
CA ALA A 171 1.35 -0.89 7.59
C ALA A 171 1.24 -2.33 8.11
N ALA A 172 2.35 -3.06 8.12
CA ALA A 172 2.39 -4.42 8.64
C ALA A 172 2.01 -4.48 10.14
N GLU A 173 2.56 -3.57 10.95
CA GLU A 173 2.25 -3.51 12.39
C GLU A 173 0.80 -3.05 12.63
N LEU A 174 0.30 -2.06 11.89
CA LEU A 174 -1.11 -1.66 11.95
C LEU A 174 -2.05 -2.81 11.58
N ARG A 175 -1.76 -3.53 10.50
CA ARG A 175 -2.54 -4.68 10.06
C ARG A 175 -2.58 -5.79 11.11
N ALA A 176 -1.48 -6.02 11.82
CA ALA A 176 -1.40 -7.03 12.88
C ALA A 176 -2.10 -6.60 14.17
N ALA A 177 -2.11 -5.29 14.47
CA ALA A 177 -2.56 -4.77 15.75
C ALA A 177 -4.02 -4.31 15.80
N LEU A 178 -4.63 -4.03 14.64
CA LEU A 178 -6.02 -3.59 14.51
C LEU A 178 -6.97 -4.78 14.36
N ASP A 179 -8.15 -4.67 14.96
CA ASP A 179 -9.14 -5.75 15.08
C ASP A 179 -10.45 -5.46 14.34
N HIS A 180 -10.49 -4.38 13.58
CA HIS A 180 -11.68 -3.91 12.87
C HIS A 180 -11.43 -3.72 11.37
N PRO A 181 -12.49 -3.68 10.55
CA PRO A 181 -12.36 -3.39 9.13
C PRO A 181 -11.71 -2.03 8.90
N VAL A 182 -10.54 -2.01 8.25
CA VAL A 182 -9.79 -0.79 7.95
C VAL A 182 -8.96 -0.99 6.69
N LEU A 183 -9.03 -0.04 5.76
CA LEU A 183 -8.18 0.00 4.59
C LEU A 183 -6.91 0.81 4.89
N ILE A 184 -5.74 0.19 4.83
CA ILE A 184 -4.44 0.84 5.03
C ILE A 184 -3.77 1.02 3.67
N VAL A 185 -3.53 2.27 3.27
CA VAL A 185 -2.99 2.61 1.94
C VAL A 185 -1.60 3.22 2.08
N ASN A 186 -0.60 2.57 1.49
CA ASN A 186 0.78 3.07 1.41
C ASN A 186 0.92 4.10 0.28
N GLY A 187 0.70 5.38 0.59
CA GLY A 187 0.59 6.47 -0.39
C GLY A 187 1.88 7.22 -0.72
N GLY A 188 2.98 6.99 0.01
CA GLY A 188 4.24 7.67 -0.25
C GLY A 188 4.12 9.19 -0.14
N ALA A 189 4.49 9.91 -1.22
CA ALA A 189 4.46 11.37 -1.25
C ALA A 189 3.08 11.97 -1.62
N ILE A 190 2.00 11.17 -1.72
CA ILE A 190 0.70 11.66 -2.19
C ILE A 190 0.16 12.83 -1.37
N VAL A 191 0.33 12.79 -0.06
CA VAL A 191 -0.12 13.87 0.84
C VAL A 191 0.67 15.16 0.58
N ASP A 192 1.97 15.08 0.30
CA ASP A 192 2.76 16.25 -0.07
C ASP A 192 2.29 16.87 -1.41
N PHE A 193 1.92 16.05 -2.40
CA PHE A 193 1.34 16.53 -3.65
C PHE A 193 -0.01 17.21 -3.44
N LEU A 194 -0.89 16.59 -2.65
CA LEU A 194 -2.21 17.14 -2.32
C LEU A 194 -2.12 18.42 -1.48
N ALA A 195 -1.07 18.56 -0.67
CA ALA A 195 -0.77 19.77 0.08
C ALA A 195 -0.16 20.91 -0.77
N GLY A 196 0.10 20.67 -2.07
CA GLY A 196 0.76 21.60 -2.97
C GLY A 196 2.25 21.80 -2.69
N ARG A 197 2.89 20.91 -1.91
CA ARG A 197 4.34 20.97 -1.63
C ARG A 197 5.17 20.75 -2.88
N PHE A 198 4.74 19.81 -3.70
CA PHE A 198 5.39 19.45 -4.94
C PHE A 198 4.41 19.61 -6.09
N ARG A 199 4.89 20.15 -7.21
CA ARG A 199 4.11 20.21 -8.44
C ARG A 199 4.16 18.85 -9.11
N ARG A 200 3.05 18.42 -9.67
CA ARG A 200 3.04 17.24 -10.54
C ARG A 200 3.70 17.60 -11.87
N ALA A 201 4.30 16.62 -12.54
CA ALA A 201 4.84 16.83 -13.88
C ALA A 201 3.70 17.22 -14.84
N PRO A 202 3.95 18.10 -15.83
CA PRO A 202 3.01 18.33 -16.93
C PRO A 202 2.55 17.04 -17.62
N GLU A 203 1.32 17.01 -18.13
CA GLU A 203 0.73 15.78 -18.70
C GLU A 203 1.54 15.17 -19.84
N ASN A 204 2.13 16.00 -20.70
CA ASN A 204 3.01 15.54 -21.78
C ASN A 204 4.21 14.76 -21.24
N LEU A 205 4.86 15.24 -20.17
CA LEU A 205 5.96 14.53 -19.52
C LEU A 205 5.50 13.25 -18.84
N GLN A 206 4.31 13.23 -18.24
CA GLN A 206 3.74 12.02 -17.66
C GLN A 206 3.47 10.95 -18.71
N ARG A 207 2.82 11.32 -19.83
CA ARG A 207 2.51 10.43 -20.96
C ARG A 207 3.79 9.91 -21.62
N ALA A 208 4.82 10.75 -21.70
CA ALA A 208 6.14 10.36 -22.19
C ALA A 208 6.96 9.53 -21.18
N GLY A 209 6.48 9.36 -19.93
CA GLY A 209 7.17 8.57 -18.90
C GLY A 209 8.34 9.29 -18.21
N PHE A 210 8.47 10.61 -18.37
CA PHE A 210 9.51 11.45 -17.79
C PHE A 210 9.13 12.08 -16.44
N GLU A 211 8.02 11.66 -15.83
CA GLU A 211 7.61 12.17 -14.52
C GLU A 211 8.69 11.98 -13.45
N TRP A 212 9.43 10.86 -13.49
CA TRP A 212 10.52 10.61 -12.55
C TRP A 212 11.64 11.67 -12.67
N ALA A 213 11.95 12.13 -13.88
CA ALA A 213 12.96 13.15 -14.13
C ALA A 213 12.49 14.52 -13.63
N PHE A 214 11.22 14.85 -13.87
CA PHE A 214 10.62 16.06 -13.32
C PHE A 214 10.62 16.07 -11.79
N ARG A 215 10.34 14.92 -11.15
CA ARG A 215 10.45 14.78 -9.69
C ARG A 215 11.89 14.92 -9.21
N LEU A 216 12.86 14.35 -9.92
CA LEU A 216 14.29 14.50 -9.59
C LEU A 216 14.70 15.97 -9.53
N LEU A 217 14.23 16.79 -10.47
CA LEU A 217 14.51 18.23 -10.49
C LEU A 217 13.92 18.96 -9.28
N GLN A 218 12.75 18.53 -8.78
CA GLN A 218 12.13 19.14 -7.60
C GLN A 218 12.80 18.70 -6.29
N GLU A 219 13.33 17.48 -6.22
CA GLU A 219 13.94 16.93 -5.00
C GLU A 219 15.28 16.21 -5.28
N PRO A 220 16.30 16.92 -5.80
CA PRO A 220 17.53 16.29 -6.27
C PRO A 220 18.26 15.55 -5.16
N LYS A 221 18.41 16.17 -3.98
CA LYS A 221 19.08 15.55 -2.83
C LYS A 221 18.43 14.23 -2.39
N ARG A 222 17.10 14.15 -2.45
CA ARG A 222 16.34 12.96 -2.02
C ARG A 222 16.27 11.88 -3.10
N LEU A 223 16.09 12.28 -4.36
CA LEU A 223 15.77 11.35 -5.45
C LEU A 223 16.97 10.98 -6.33
N PHE A 224 18.10 11.68 -6.24
CA PHE A 224 19.29 11.39 -7.05
C PHE A 224 19.80 9.97 -6.83
N GLY A 225 20.05 9.58 -5.57
CA GLY A 225 20.47 8.21 -5.24
C GLY A 225 19.42 7.17 -5.66
N ARG A 226 18.13 7.51 -5.58
CA ARG A 226 17.03 6.63 -5.96
C ARG A 226 16.94 6.38 -7.46
N TYR A 227 17.14 7.40 -8.29
CA TYR A 227 16.92 7.29 -9.74
C TYR A 227 18.20 7.12 -10.54
N VAL A 228 19.28 7.80 -10.19
CA VAL A 228 20.54 7.71 -10.93
C VAL A 228 21.24 6.41 -10.53
N VAL A 229 21.66 6.30 -9.27
CA VAL A 229 22.33 5.08 -8.77
C VAL A 229 21.36 3.89 -8.74
N GLY A 230 20.13 4.12 -8.28
CA GLY A 230 19.10 3.09 -8.25
C GLY A 230 18.60 2.67 -9.63
N GLY A 231 18.63 3.54 -10.65
CA GLY A 231 18.24 3.20 -12.02
C GLY A 231 19.17 2.16 -12.65
N PHE A 232 20.49 2.40 -12.58
CA PHE A 232 21.48 1.42 -13.02
C PHE A 232 21.39 0.12 -12.19
N GLY A 233 21.22 0.23 -10.88
CA GLY A 233 21.00 -0.93 -10.01
C GLY A 233 19.73 -1.72 -10.36
N PHE A 234 18.70 -1.05 -10.88
CA PHE A 234 17.47 -1.70 -11.29
C PHE A 234 17.63 -2.51 -12.58
N ALA A 235 18.44 -2.05 -13.54
CA ALA A 235 18.74 -2.82 -14.73
C ALA A 235 19.45 -4.15 -14.39
N ALA A 236 20.48 -4.10 -13.54
CA ALA A 236 21.15 -5.30 -13.04
C ALA A 236 20.20 -6.23 -12.26
N THR A 237 19.32 -5.63 -11.44
CA THR A 237 18.26 -6.36 -10.74
C THR A 237 17.30 -7.05 -11.71
N ALA A 238 16.89 -6.39 -12.78
CA ALA A 238 16.01 -6.95 -13.79
C ALA A 238 16.65 -8.17 -14.49
N CYS A 239 17.94 -8.10 -14.83
CA CYS A 239 18.67 -9.25 -15.37
C CYS A 239 18.66 -10.43 -14.38
N ARG A 240 18.96 -10.17 -13.09
CA ARG A 240 18.94 -11.21 -12.04
C ARG A 240 17.55 -11.82 -11.85
N LEU A 241 16.50 -11.00 -11.91
CA LEU A 241 15.11 -11.47 -11.84
C LEU A 241 14.77 -12.34 -13.05
N ARG A 242 15.21 -11.97 -14.26
CA ARG A 242 14.96 -12.75 -15.47
C ARG A 242 15.61 -14.13 -15.44
N LEU A 243 16.82 -14.22 -14.88
CA LEU A 243 17.54 -15.48 -14.70
C LEU A 243 16.88 -16.39 -13.66
N ALA A 244 16.18 -15.82 -12.68
CA ALA A 244 15.47 -16.55 -11.64
C ALA A 244 14.00 -16.85 -11.98
N ALA A 245 13.44 -16.19 -12.99
CA ALA A 245 12.08 -16.41 -13.45
C ALA A 245 11.94 -17.82 -14.07
N PRO A 246 10.87 -18.58 -13.74
CA PRO A 246 10.59 -19.85 -14.39
C PRO A 246 10.33 -19.64 -15.90
N ALA A 247 10.44 -20.72 -16.68
CA ALA A 247 10.08 -20.70 -18.09
C ALA A 247 8.65 -20.16 -18.28
N LEU A 248 8.45 -19.33 -19.30
CA LEU A 248 7.19 -18.64 -19.57
C LEU A 248 6.04 -19.65 -19.74
N PRO A 249 5.01 -19.66 -18.87
CA PRO A 249 3.84 -20.51 -19.10
C PRO A 249 2.91 -19.91 -20.16
N ALA A 250 2.24 -20.75 -20.94
CA ALA A 250 1.39 -20.37 -22.09
C ALA A 250 0.10 -19.59 -21.71
N ARG A 251 -0.36 -19.68 -20.45
CA ARG A 251 -1.50 -18.92 -19.92
C ARG A 251 -1.49 -18.98 -18.39
N ARG A 252 -1.81 -17.88 -17.71
CA ARG A 252 -1.88 -17.81 -16.24
C ARG A 252 -3.32 -17.51 -15.77
N PRO A 253 -3.78 -18.15 -14.68
CA PRO A 253 -5.07 -17.86 -14.08
C PRO A 253 -5.10 -16.45 -13.46
N ARG A 254 -6.29 -15.84 -13.43
CA ARG A 254 -6.52 -14.51 -12.85
C ARG A 254 -6.23 -14.54 -11.34
N PRO A 255 -5.56 -13.53 -10.76
CA PRO A 255 -5.33 -13.48 -9.33
C PRO A 255 -6.66 -13.49 -8.57
N ALA A 256 -6.74 -14.26 -7.49
CA ALA A 256 -7.95 -14.42 -6.70
C ALA A 256 -8.40 -13.07 -6.06
N PRO A 257 -9.72 -12.85 -5.90
CA PRO A 257 -10.22 -11.73 -5.11
C PRO A 257 -9.67 -11.78 -3.68
N LEU A 258 -9.63 -10.63 -2.99
CA LEU A 258 -9.27 -10.58 -1.57
C LEU A 258 -10.17 -11.58 -0.84
N ARG A 259 -9.56 -12.61 -0.25
CA ARG A 259 -10.32 -13.66 0.44
C ARG A 259 -11.13 -13.02 1.57
N PRO A 260 -12.45 -13.31 1.68
CA PRO A 260 -13.22 -12.94 2.85
C PRO A 260 -12.57 -13.56 4.08
N ALA A 261 -12.68 -12.88 5.22
CA ALA A 261 -12.12 -13.40 6.46
C ALA A 261 -12.69 -14.81 6.72
N ALA A 262 -11.82 -15.78 7.04
CA ALA A 262 -12.30 -17.06 7.55
C ALA A 262 -13.16 -16.73 8.78
N ARG A 263 -14.46 -17.05 8.74
CA ARG A 263 -15.35 -16.87 9.89
C ARG A 263 -14.72 -17.66 11.03
N SER A 264 -14.12 -16.96 11.99
CA SER A 264 -13.69 -17.58 13.23
C SER A 264 -14.94 -18.16 13.85
N ALA A 265 -15.05 -19.49 13.85
CA ALA A 265 -16.11 -20.18 14.54
C ALA A 265 -15.90 -19.87 16.02
N VAL A 266 -16.63 -18.86 16.50
CA VAL A 266 -16.81 -18.64 17.93
C VAL A 266 -17.49 -19.90 18.44
N ARG A 267 -16.67 -20.81 18.99
CA ARG A 267 -17.13 -21.91 19.82
C ARG A 267 -17.89 -21.26 20.96
N ARG A 268 -19.23 -21.22 20.85
CA ARG A 268 -20.09 -20.96 21.99
C ARG A 268 -19.88 -22.14 22.93
N SER A 269 -19.07 -21.97 23.97
CA SER A 269 -19.12 -22.83 25.13
C SER A 269 -20.48 -22.60 25.78
N SER A 270 -21.42 -23.51 25.56
CA SER A 270 -22.62 -23.64 26.36
C SER A 270 -22.20 -24.02 27.78
N GLY A 271 -21.98 -23.02 28.63
CA GLY A 271 -21.93 -23.20 30.07
C GLY A 271 -23.35 -23.44 30.58
N THR A 272 -23.71 -24.70 30.76
CA THR A 272 -24.86 -25.11 31.57
C THR A 272 -24.55 -24.77 33.03
N ALA A 273 -25.05 -23.62 33.49
CA ALA A 273 -25.12 -23.32 34.91
C ALA A 273 -26.31 -24.11 35.51
N ALA A 274 -26.01 -25.07 36.38
CA ALA A 274 -27.01 -25.71 37.24
C ALA A 274 -27.42 -24.74 38.36
N PRO A 275 -28.70 -24.66 38.76
CA PRO A 275 -29.11 -23.82 39.88
C PRO A 275 -28.78 -24.49 41.22
N ALA A 276 -28.25 -23.71 42.15
CA ALA A 276 -28.02 -24.11 43.54
C ALA A 276 -29.36 -24.22 44.31
N PRO A 277 -29.48 -25.10 45.33
CA PRO A 277 -30.71 -25.27 46.07
C PRO A 277 -30.93 -24.15 47.09
N MET A 278 -32.20 -23.75 47.16
CA MET A 278 -32.79 -22.78 48.08
C MET A 278 -32.83 -23.37 49.51
N HIS A 279 -32.13 -22.76 50.47
CA HIS A 279 -32.40 -22.97 51.89
C HIS A 279 -33.46 -21.96 52.35
N LYS A 280 -34.56 -22.48 52.88
CA LYS A 280 -35.58 -21.76 53.66
C LYS A 280 -34.99 -21.37 55.00
N GLU A 281 -35.21 -20.14 55.44
CA GLU A 281 -35.63 -19.84 56.82
C GLU A 281 -36.26 -18.43 56.89
N LEU A 282 -37.46 -18.41 57.51
CA LEU A 282 -38.39 -17.32 57.80
C LEU A 282 -39.23 -16.76 56.64
#